data_AF-A0A8J2JG88-F1
#
_entry.id   AF-A0A8J2JG88-F1
#
_cell.length_a   1.000
_cell.length_b   1.000
_cell.length_c   1.000
_cell.angle_alpha   90.00
_cell.angle_beta   90.00
_cell.angle_gamma   90.00
#
_symmetry.space_group_name_H-M   'P 1'
#
loop_
_entity.id
_entity.type
_entity.pdbx_description
1 polymer ?
#
loop_
_entity_poly.entity_id
_entity_poly.type
_entity_poly.pdbx_seq_one_letter_code
_entity_poly.pdbx_strand_id
1 'polypeptide(L)'
;MSGSFRKFNKPSSSSNIAERAIGLFTDENITTTCDCNAYCAQVKKGKDTEPGYTYTNILRSSFLSNYSKGSGQQAIDINKSGKNKTGSSLEGKPNHGKFSLSVKRAILQIQQFSKKYQITKLVQEGHTVKYVFILTTWRSGSSFFGEALSSHPAIFYHFEPLMYLNMEEVSSSGKTFEDSFETLENLSHCEYSKAKKYMNYIQHSWNVLTRNFKIQSQCMELKEKCFDFVFLNTSCKIFPVQVFKLTRIRGQAAEELLKRFSNSKIIYLVRDPRAIYSSRMKVGWCPAQSPCGNTSLLCNDLEKDLAEIRTLQAKQAQNVLTGMLMSRNI
;
A
#
# COMPACT_ATOMS: atom_id res chain seq x y z
N MET A 1 8.12 -13.66 48.95
CA MET A 1 7.36 -14.56 48.06
C MET A 1 7.77 -14.28 46.62
N SER A 2 8.10 -15.31 45.84
CA SER A 2 8.51 -15.18 44.44
C SER A 2 7.33 -15.35 43.48
N GLY A 3 7.25 -14.49 42.45
CA GLY A 3 6.24 -14.57 41.39
C GLY A 3 6.92 -14.84 40.04
N SER A 4 6.70 -16.04 39.48
CA SER A 4 7.40 -16.50 38.28
C SER A 4 6.87 -15.84 37.01
N PHE A 5 7.74 -15.11 36.28
CA PHE A 5 7.47 -14.69 34.91
C PHE A 5 7.48 -15.93 33.98
N ARG A 6 6.32 -16.30 33.45
CA ARG A 6 6.24 -17.33 32.40
C ARG A 6 6.98 -16.83 31.15
N LYS A 7 8.08 -17.51 30.80
CA LYS A 7 8.77 -17.35 29.50
C LYS A 7 7.79 -17.69 28.38
N PHE A 8 7.40 -16.71 27.58
CA PHE A 8 6.85 -16.98 26.25
C PHE A 8 8.00 -17.42 25.34
N ASN A 9 7.89 -18.61 24.75
CA ASN A 9 8.88 -19.13 23.80
C ASN A 9 8.95 -18.23 22.56
N LYS A 10 10.17 -17.90 22.11
CA LYS A 10 10.40 -17.23 20.82
C LYS A 10 9.79 -18.05 19.68
N PRO A 11 9.01 -17.45 18.78
CA PRO A 11 8.79 -18.02 17.45
C PRO A 11 10.11 -17.98 16.69
N SER A 12 10.62 -19.14 16.29
CA SER A 12 11.78 -19.26 15.40
C SER A 12 11.41 -18.95 13.94
N SER A 13 12.40 -18.46 13.18
CA SER A 13 12.35 -18.17 11.72
C SER A 13 11.49 -16.98 11.27
N SER A 14 12.12 -15.81 11.16
CA SER A 14 11.59 -14.65 10.43
C SER A 14 11.60 -14.81 8.90
N SER A 15 12.28 -15.83 8.37
CA SER A 15 12.31 -16.16 6.93
C SER A 15 10.98 -16.70 6.40
N ASN A 16 10.20 -17.39 7.23
CA ASN A 16 8.98 -18.10 6.82
C ASN A 16 7.83 -17.19 6.38
N ILE A 17 7.83 -15.90 6.75
CA ILE A 17 6.71 -14.98 6.45
C ILE A 17 6.85 -14.39 5.04
N ALA A 18 8.07 -14.01 4.63
CA ALA A 18 8.32 -13.45 3.30
C ALA A 18 8.16 -14.51 2.19
N GLU A 19 8.70 -15.72 2.40
CA GLU A 19 8.54 -16.81 1.42
C GLU A 19 7.08 -17.23 1.25
N ARG A 20 6.28 -17.21 2.33
CA ARG A 20 4.82 -17.43 2.25
C ARG A 20 4.08 -16.32 1.51
N ALA A 21 4.56 -15.07 1.57
CA ALA A 21 3.93 -13.94 0.87
C ALA A 21 4.14 -13.98 -0.65
N ILE A 22 5.21 -14.64 -1.12
CA ILE A 22 5.60 -14.65 -2.55
C ILE A 22 4.73 -15.61 -3.38
N GLY A 23 4.23 -16.71 -2.80
CA GLY A 23 3.45 -17.72 -3.53
C GLY A 23 1.91 -17.59 -3.44
N LEU A 24 1.30 -16.38 -3.35
CA LEU A 24 0.04 -16.21 -2.58
C LEU A 24 -1.31 -15.65 -3.18
N PHE A 25 -1.53 -15.29 -4.46
CA PHE A 25 -2.83 -14.61 -4.84
C PHE A 25 -3.51 -14.87 -6.24
N THR A 26 -3.55 -16.10 -6.81
CA THR A 26 -3.94 -16.29 -8.25
C THR A 26 -5.42 -16.11 -8.55
N ASP A 27 -5.71 -16.16 -9.85
CA ASP A 27 -6.82 -16.73 -10.65
C ASP A 27 -7.66 -17.91 -10.06
N GLU A 28 -7.60 -18.19 -8.77
CA GLU A 28 -8.73 -18.77 -8.04
C GLU A 28 -9.32 -17.69 -7.13
N ASN A 29 -10.61 -17.40 -7.33
CA ASN A 29 -11.31 -16.29 -6.70
C ASN A 29 -11.08 -16.24 -5.18
N ILE A 30 -10.71 -15.07 -4.65
CA ILE A 30 -10.72 -14.80 -3.20
C ILE A 30 -12.19 -14.67 -2.74
N THR A 31 -12.90 -15.80 -2.65
CA THR A 31 -14.25 -15.87 -2.08
C THR A 31 -14.15 -15.85 -0.56
N THR A 32 -14.14 -14.65 0.00
CA THR A 32 -14.41 -14.43 1.43
C THR A 32 -15.93 -14.41 1.63
N THR A 33 -16.46 -15.44 2.29
CA THR A 33 -17.89 -15.78 2.32
C THR A 33 -18.71 -14.95 3.31
N CYS A 34 -18.55 -13.62 3.33
CA CYS A 34 -19.34 -12.72 4.18
C CYS A 34 -19.91 -11.55 3.37
N ASP A 35 -21.23 -11.41 3.41
CA ASP A 35 -21.92 -10.36 2.68
C ASP A 35 -21.92 -9.05 3.47
N CYS A 36 -21.17 -8.06 2.96
CA CYS A 36 -21.17 -6.71 3.49
C CYS A 36 -22.59 -6.09 3.51
N ASN A 37 -23.44 -6.44 2.53
CA ASN A 37 -24.81 -5.93 2.45
C ASN A 37 -25.65 -6.38 3.67
N ALA A 38 -25.45 -7.62 4.15
CA ALA A 38 -26.20 -8.18 5.28
C ALA A 38 -25.98 -7.40 6.59
N TYR A 39 -24.75 -6.90 6.83
CA TYR A 39 -24.45 -6.04 7.99
C TYR A 39 -24.90 -4.60 7.78
N CYS A 40 -24.69 -4.03 6.59
CA CYS A 40 -25.16 -2.68 6.27
C CYS A 40 -26.69 -2.57 6.41
N ALA A 41 -27.41 -3.65 6.11
CA ALA A 41 -28.85 -3.80 6.37
C ALA A 41 -29.23 -3.89 7.87
N GLN A 42 -28.33 -4.26 8.78
CA GLN A 42 -28.56 -4.22 10.23
C GLN A 42 -28.38 -2.81 10.80
N VAL A 43 -27.33 -2.11 10.38
CA VAL A 43 -27.10 -0.68 10.72
C VAL A 43 -28.26 0.18 10.24
N LYS A 44 -28.73 -0.01 8.99
CA LYS A 44 -29.94 0.66 8.45
C LYS A 44 -31.22 0.37 9.23
N LYS A 45 -31.27 -0.71 10.01
CA LYS A 45 -32.39 -1.09 10.89
C LYS A 45 -32.19 -0.64 12.35
N GLY A 46 -31.19 0.20 12.63
CA GLY A 46 -30.91 0.72 13.97
C GLY A 46 -30.41 -0.35 14.96
N LYS A 47 -29.81 -1.45 14.45
CA LYS A 47 -29.31 -2.55 15.28
C LYS A 47 -27.79 -2.65 15.20
N ASP A 48 -27.10 -1.94 16.10
CA ASP A 48 -25.66 -2.06 16.34
C ASP A 48 -25.31 -3.28 17.22
N THR A 49 -25.89 -4.44 16.92
CA THR A 49 -25.59 -5.70 17.63
C THR A 49 -24.49 -6.46 16.91
N GLU A 50 -23.39 -6.78 17.60
CA GLU A 50 -22.32 -7.61 17.03
C GLU A 50 -22.83 -9.01 16.65
N PRO A 51 -22.73 -9.43 15.38
CA PRO A 51 -22.92 -10.82 15.03
C PRO A 51 -21.59 -11.58 15.27
N GLY A 52 -21.70 -12.75 15.89
CA GLY A 52 -20.58 -13.69 16.04
C GLY A 52 -20.28 -14.39 14.72
N TYR A 53 -19.00 -14.52 14.38
CA TYR A 53 -18.56 -15.15 13.13
C TYR A 53 -17.43 -16.16 13.34
N THR A 54 -17.53 -17.30 12.67
CA THR A 54 -16.53 -18.38 12.64
C THR A 54 -15.68 -18.31 11.37
N TYR A 55 -14.36 -18.45 11.50
CA TYR A 55 -13.41 -18.39 10.39
C TYR A 55 -13.09 -19.79 9.85
N THR A 56 -13.32 -20.02 8.56
CA THR A 56 -12.79 -21.18 7.84
C THR A 56 -11.75 -20.74 6.80
N ASN A 57 -10.48 -21.08 7.06
CA ASN A 57 -9.37 -21.21 6.12
C ASN A 57 -9.01 -20.00 5.22
N ILE A 58 -8.24 -19.04 5.76
CA ILE A 58 -7.46 -18.08 4.95
C ILE A 58 -6.10 -18.71 4.59
N LEU A 59 -6.07 -19.69 3.68
CA LEU A 59 -4.83 -20.25 3.10
C LEU A 59 -5.08 -20.81 1.69
N ARG A 60 -4.23 -20.39 0.72
CA ARG A 60 -4.03 -20.86 -0.68
C ARG A 60 -4.81 -20.13 -1.80
N SER A 61 -4.08 -19.28 -2.52
CA SER A 61 -4.01 -19.17 -3.99
C SER A 61 -2.58 -18.65 -4.32
N SER A 62 -2.12 -18.46 -5.56
CA SER A 62 -0.67 -18.31 -5.91
C SER A 62 -0.27 -17.45 -7.16
N PHE A 63 -0.71 -16.19 -7.27
CA PHE A 63 -0.56 -15.19 -8.37
C PHE A 63 0.72 -15.23 -9.21
N LEU A 64 1.86 -15.28 -8.53
CA LEU A 64 3.19 -15.23 -9.14
C LEU A 64 3.75 -16.65 -9.14
N SER A 65 3.02 -17.59 -9.74
CA SER A 65 3.46 -18.98 -9.82
C SER A 65 4.54 -19.13 -10.88
N ASN A 66 5.79 -18.93 -10.47
CA ASN A 66 6.86 -19.89 -10.74
C ASN A 66 8.02 -19.69 -9.75
N TYR A 67 8.66 -20.80 -9.39
CA TYR A 67 9.78 -20.94 -8.44
C TYR A 67 9.51 -20.76 -6.93
N SER A 68 9.23 -21.89 -6.28
CA SER A 68 9.91 -22.24 -5.02
C SER A 68 10.65 -23.57 -5.18
N LYS A 69 11.96 -23.51 -5.46
CA LYS A 69 12.94 -24.61 -5.31
C LYS A 69 14.35 -24.07 -5.57
N GLY A 70 15.09 -23.75 -4.51
CA GLY A 70 16.52 -23.41 -4.60
C GLY A 70 16.97 -22.34 -3.60
N SER A 71 17.91 -22.70 -2.72
CA SER A 71 18.52 -21.87 -1.65
C SER A 71 17.56 -21.25 -0.61
N GLY A 72 17.81 -21.29 0.70
CA GLY A 72 19.03 -21.65 1.43
C GLY A 72 19.49 -20.44 2.27
N GLN A 73 19.63 -20.65 3.58
CA GLN A 73 19.89 -19.63 4.62
C GLN A 73 20.81 -18.47 4.22
N GLN A 74 20.47 -17.26 4.71
CA GLN A 74 21.22 -16.61 5.79
C GLN A 74 20.47 -15.40 6.38
N ALA A 75 20.45 -15.31 7.72
CA ALA A 75 19.93 -14.15 8.46
C ALA A 75 21.09 -13.26 8.91
N ILE A 76 20.89 -11.94 8.91
CA ILE A 76 21.86 -10.96 9.42
C ILE A 76 21.22 -10.23 10.60
N ASP A 77 21.74 -10.46 11.81
CA ASP A 77 21.39 -9.70 13.01
C ASP A 77 22.04 -8.30 12.95
N ILE A 78 21.22 -7.26 13.03
CA ILE A 78 21.68 -5.87 13.18
C ILE A 78 21.39 -5.41 14.61
N ASN A 79 22.35 -5.62 15.51
CA ASN A 79 22.30 -5.06 16.86
C ASN A 79 23.71 -4.78 17.43
N LYS A 80 24.29 -3.65 17.00
CA LYS A 80 25.37 -2.96 17.75
C LYS A 80 25.10 -1.45 17.75
N SER A 81 24.40 -0.99 18.77
CA SER A 81 24.24 0.44 19.05
C SER A 81 25.55 1.00 19.61
N GLY A 82 26.27 1.79 18.79
CA GLY A 82 27.33 2.66 19.26
C GLY A 82 26.72 3.95 19.81
N LYS A 83 26.87 4.21 21.11
CA LYS A 83 26.52 5.51 21.71
C LYS A 83 27.44 6.59 21.14
N ASN A 84 26.88 7.74 20.75
CA ASN A 84 27.55 9.02 20.99
C ASN A 84 26.55 10.17 21.15
N LYS A 85 26.94 11.19 21.91
CA LYS A 85 26.06 12.23 22.46
C LYS A 85 26.12 13.55 21.66
N THR A 86 25.00 14.27 21.74
CA THR A 86 24.88 15.76 21.79
C THR A 86 25.61 16.62 20.75
N GLY A 87 24.81 17.21 19.84
CA GLY A 87 24.64 18.67 19.78
C GLY A 87 25.61 19.52 18.97
N SER A 88 25.13 20.03 17.83
CA SER A 88 25.11 21.48 17.56
C SER A 88 24.10 21.79 16.45
N SER A 89 23.51 23.00 16.48
CA SER A 89 22.72 23.52 15.37
C SER A 89 23.66 24.16 14.35
N LEU A 90 23.61 23.72 13.10
CA LEU A 90 24.29 24.37 11.98
C LEU A 90 23.38 24.32 10.75
N GLU A 91 22.70 25.43 10.49
CA GLU A 91 22.01 25.70 9.22
C GLU A 91 23.03 25.94 8.10
N GLY A 92 23.64 24.85 7.61
CA GLY A 92 24.47 24.87 6.42
C GLY A 92 23.63 24.55 5.18
N LYS A 93 23.53 25.48 4.22
CA LYS A 93 22.98 25.17 2.89
C LYS A 93 23.73 23.95 2.30
N PRO A 94 23.04 22.93 1.77
CA PRO A 94 23.69 21.71 1.33
C PRO A 94 24.66 22.01 0.19
N ASN A 95 25.92 21.63 0.37
CA ASN A 95 26.95 21.75 -0.66
C ASN A 95 26.55 20.86 -1.86
N HIS A 96 26.13 21.49 -2.97
CA HIS A 96 25.53 20.82 -4.14
C HIS A 96 26.36 19.63 -4.66
N GLY A 97 27.69 19.71 -4.63
CA GLY A 97 28.57 18.62 -5.05
C GLY A 97 28.45 17.38 -4.15
N LYS A 98 28.38 17.57 -2.82
CA LYS A 98 28.19 16.48 -1.85
C LYS A 98 26.78 15.87 -1.96
N PHE A 99 25.76 16.70 -2.20
CA PHE A 99 24.39 16.21 -2.40
C PHE A 99 24.27 15.34 -3.65
N SER A 100 24.81 15.78 -4.79
CA SER A 100 24.81 15.00 -6.04
C SER A 100 25.52 13.65 -5.89
N LEU A 101 26.65 13.61 -5.16
CA LEU A 101 27.35 12.36 -4.84
C LEU A 101 26.50 11.41 -3.96
N SER A 102 25.74 11.95 -3.00
CA SER A 102 24.83 11.16 -2.15
C SER A 102 23.67 10.55 -2.96
N VAL A 103 23.08 11.33 -3.88
CA VAL A 103 22.05 10.84 -4.82
C VAL A 103 22.60 9.72 -5.71
N LYS A 104 23.78 9.91 -6.31
CA LYS A 104 24.43 8.87 -7.15
C LYS A 104 24.68 7.57 -6.37
N ARG A 105 25.19 7.66 -5.13
CA ARG A 105 25.39 6.49 -4.25
C ARG A 105 24.07 5.78 -3.90
N ALA A 106 23.02 6.54 -3.61
CA ALA A 106 21.69 6.01 -3.31
C ALA A 106 21.11 5.23 -4.51
N ILE A 107 21.22 5.77 -5.72
CA ILE A 107 20.82 5.07 -6.97
C ILE A 107 21.63 3.77 -7.15
N LEU A 108 22.95 3.80 -6.96
CA LEU A 108 23.81 2.62 -7.08
C LEU A 108 23.41 1.49 -6.11
N GLN A 109 23.02 1.81 -4.88
CA GLN A 109 22.53 0.81 -3.92
C GLN A 109 21.23 0.12 -4.39
N ILE A 110 20.30 0.89 -4.97
CA ILE A 110 19.04 0.36 -5.50
C ILE A 110 19.28 -0.47 -6.76
N GLN A 111 20.24 -0.08 -7.61
CA GLN A 111 20.70 -0.89 -8.73
C GLN A 111 21.38 -2.20 -8.27
N GLN A 112 22.15 -2.18 -7.18
CA GLN A 112 22.72 -3.39 -6.58
C GLN A 112 21.63 -4.32 -6.02
N PHE A 113 20.60 -3.77 -5.38
CA PHE A 113 19.41 -4.54 -4.97
C PHE A 113 18.75 -5.20 -6.19
N SER A 114 18.52 -4.43 -7.26
CA SER A 114 17.91 -4.93 -8.50
C SER A 114 18.70 -6.08 -9.14
N LYS A 115 20.03 -5.97 -9.19
CA LYS A 115 20.92 -7.04 -9.65
C LYS A 115 20.85 -8.27 -8.73
N LYS A 116 20.91 -8.09 -7.40
CA LYS A 116 20.85 -9.17 -6.41
C LYS A 116 19.58 -10.02 -6.55
N TYR A 117 18.44 -9.37 -6.79
CA TYR A 117 17.14 -10.03 -6.97
C TYR A 117 16.75 -10.27 -8.43
N GLN A 118 17.69 -10.10 -9.38
CA GLN A 118 17.50 -10.37 -10.81
C GLN A 118 16.26 -9.70 -11.43
N ILE A 119 15.89 -8.49 -10.97
CA ILE A 119 14.61 -7.85 -11.33
C ILE A 119 14.46 -7.69 -12.86
N THR A 120 15.55 -7.42 -13.57
CA THR A 120 15.56 -7.30 -15.04
C THR A 120 15.11 -8.58 -15.76
N LYS A 121 15.33 -9.76 -15.17
CA LYS A 121 14.89 -11.05 -15.71
C LYS A 121 13.38 -11.21 -15.59
N LEU A 122 12.80 -10.78 -14.47
CA LEU A 122 11.34 -10.76 -14.25
C LEU A 122 10.62 -9.90 -15.30
N VAL A 123 11.22 -8.78 -15.75
CA VAL A 123 10.65 -7.96 -16.84
C VAL A 123 10.59 -8.71 -18.18
N GLN A 124 11.54 -9.63 -18.41
CA GLN A 124 11.68 -10.37 -19.67
C GLN A 124 10.82 -11.63 -19.72
N GLU A 125 10.45 -12.20 -18.58
CA GLU A 125 9.66 -13.44 -18.46
C GLU A 125 8.13 -13.24 -18.67
N GLY A 126 7.75 -12.23 -19.46
CA GLY A 126 6.36 -12.06 -19.91
C GLY A 126 5.39 -11.51 -18.86
N HIS A 127 5.87 -10.84 -17.80
CA HIS A 127 5.00 -10.11 -16.88
C HIS A 127 4.18 -9.04 -17.60
N THR A 128 2.90 -9.33 -17.87
CA THR A 128 1.98 -8.39 -18.50
C THR A 128 1.61 -7.25 -17.56
N VAL A 129 1.36 -7.54 -16.28
CA VAL A 129 0.89 -6.56 -15.28
C VAL A 129 1.98 -5.56 -14.91
N LYS A 130 1.74 -4.27 -15.22
CA LYS A 130 2.62 -3.14 -14.88
C LYS A 130 2.11 -2.35 -13.68
N TYR A 131 0.79 -2.24 -13.53
CA TYR A 131 0.16 -1.37 -12.54
C TYR A 131 -0.81 -2.17 -11.66
N VAL A 132 -0.77 -1.94 -10.34
CA VAL A 132 -1.71 -2.55 -9.40
C VAL A 132 -2.31 -1.48 -8.50
N PHE A 133 -3.63 -1.30 -8.57
CA PHE A 133 -4.36 -0.30 -7.81
C PHE A 133 -5.10 -0.95 -6.63
N ILE A 134 -4.66 -0.67 -5.41
CA ILE A 134 -5.36 -1.08 -4.18
C ILE A 134 -6.42 -0.03 -3.88
N LEU A 135 -7.67 -0.27 -4.30
CA LEU A 135 -8.83 0.59 -4.08
C LEU A 135 -9.48 0.25 -2.73
N THR A 136 -9.84 1.27 -1.94
CA THR A 136 -10.25 1.09 -0.55
C THR A 136 -10.71 2.41 0.09
N THR A 137 -11.46 2.36 1.18
CA THR A 137 -11.64 3.51 2.10
C THR A 137 -10.56 3.56 3.20
N TRP A 138 -10.45 4.67 3.95
CA TRP A 138 -9.52 4.81 5.07
C TRP A 138 -9.81 3.84 6.23
N ARG A 139 -8.74 3.43 6.93
CA ARG A 139 -8.71 2.48 8.06
C ARG A 139 -9.01 1.00 7.73
N SER A 140 -9.07 0.65 6.44
CA SER A 140 -9.29 -0.72 5.95
C SER A 140 -8.15 -1.72 6.19
N GLY A 141 -6.98 -1.29 6.67
CA GLY A 141 -5.78 -2.15 6.71
C GLY A 141 -4.97 -2.19 5.42
N SER A 142 -5.37 -1.42 4.39
CA SER A 142 -4.63 -1.25 3.13
C SER A 142 -3.17 -0.84 3.26
N SER A 143 -2.77 -0.15 4.35
CA SER A 143 -1.35 0.09 4.65
C SER A 143 -0.58 -1.22 4.85
N PHE A 144 -1.10 -2.13 5.69
CA PHE A 144 -0.49 -3.43 5.96
C PHE A 144 -0.49 -4.30 4.70
N PHE A 145 -1.60 -4.35 3.97
CA PHE A 145 -1.69 -5.11 2.73
C PHE A 145 -0.70 -4.62 1.66
N GLY A 146 -0.62 -3.30 1.45
CA GLY A 146 0.32 -2.71 0.50
C GLY A 146 1.79 -2.87 0.91
N GLU A 147 2.10 -2.83 2.21
CA GLU A 147 3.45 -3.11 2.73
C GLU A 147 3.83 -4.60 2.58
N ALA A 148 2.90 -5.52 2.85
CA ALA A 148 3.10 -6.94 2.62
C ALA A 148 3.34 -7.23 1.12
N LEU A 149 2.56 -6.61 0.23
CA LEU A 149 2.75 -6.72 -1.22
C LEU A 149 4.09 -6.12 -1.67
N SER A 150 4.48 -4.97 -1.11
CA SER A 150 5.76 -4.28 -1.34
C SER A 150 7.00 -5.07 -0.88
N SER A 151 6.82 -6.17 -0.14
CA SER A 151 7.93 -7.09 0.18
C SER A 151 8.52 -7.75 -1.08
N HIS A 152 7.72 -7.97 -2.12
CA HIS A 152 8.19 -8.56 -3.38
C HIS A 152 9.29 -7.70 -4.02
N PRO A 153 10.42 -8.28 -4.49
CA PRO A 153 11.57 -7.50 -4.94
C PRO A 153 11.26 -6.61 -6.15
N ALA A 154 10.40 -7.07 -7.07
CA ALA A 154 10.05 -6.34 -8.30
C ALA A 154 9.01 -5.21 -8.14
N ILE A 155 8.48 -5.01 -6.93
CA ILE A 155 7.43 -4.03 -6.65
C ILE A 155 8.01 -2.71 -6.13
N PHE A 156 7.56 -1.60 -6.73
CA PHE A 156 7.72 -0.26 -6.20
C PHE A 156 6.37 0.29 -5.75
N TYR A 157 6.33 0.89 -4.56
CA TYR A 157 5.09 1.17 -3.85
C TYR A 157 4.84 2.67 -3.67
N HIS A 158 3.75 3.15 -4.24
CA HIS A 158 3.23 4.50 -4.11
C HIS A 158 2.19 4.52 -2.99
N PHE A 159 2.62 4.87 -1.79
CA PHE A 159 1.73 5.01 -0.62
C PHE A 159 0.88 6.27 -0.73
N GLU A 160 -0.42 6.10 -0.98
CA GLU A 160 -1.42 7.19 -1.04
C GLU A 160 -0.95 8.45 -1.81
N PRO A 161 -0.67 8.35 -3.13
CA PRO A 161 -0.20 9.49 -3.94
C PRO A 161 -1.16 10.68 -3.97
N LEU A 162 -2.44 10.48 -3.61
CA LEU A 162 -3.47 11.52 -3.57
C LEU A 162 -3.64 12.15 -2.17
N MET A 163 -2.70 11.97 -1.23
CA MET A 163 -2.81 12.56 0.13
C MET A 163 -2.88 14.09 0.15
N TYR A 164 -2.48 14.78 -0.91
CA TYR A 164 -2.64 16.23 -1.05
C TYR A 164 -4.11 16.69 -1.10
N LEU A 165 -5.06 15.78 -1.33
CA LEU A 165 -6.51 16.03 -1.21
C LEU A 165 -7.03 15.93 0.23
N ASN A 166 -6.14 15.74 1.22
CA ASN A 166 -6.49 15.60 2.64
C ASN A 166 -7.55 14.51 2.88
N MET A 167 -8.78 14.85 3.29
CA MET A 167 -9.88 13.92 3.56
C MET A 167 -10.96 13.94 2.47
N GLU A 168 -10.70 14.60 1.34
CA GLU A 168 -11.63 14.65 0.20
C GLU A 168 -11.46 13.41 -0.68
N GLU A 169 -12.59 12.90 -1.17
CA GLU A 169 -12.64 11.81 -2.14
C GLU A 169 -12.65 12.38 -3.57
N VAL A 170 -12.14 11.60 -4.51
CA VAL A 170 -12.12 11.98 -5.92
C VAL A 170 -13.52 11.81 -6.50
N SER A 171 -14.16 12.94 -6.84
CA SER A 171 -15.40 13.02 -7.60
C SER A 171 -15.32 12.20 -8.89
N SER A 172 -16.45 11.74 -9.42
CA SER A 172 -16.51 10.96 -10.67
C SER A 172 -16.15 11.76 -11.94
N SER A 173 -15.98 13.08 -11.83
CA SER A 173 -15.62 13.98 -12.94
C SER A 173 -15.13 15.34 -12.42
N GLY A 174 -14.72 16.22 -13.33
CA GLY A 174 -14.32 17.60 -13.03
C GLY A 174 -12.85 17.76 -12.66
N LYS A 175 -12.46 18.97 -12.22
CA LYS A 175 -11.04 19.33 -12.08
C LYS A 175 -10.27 18.43 -11.10
N THR A 176 -10.85 18.09 -9.94
CA THR A 176 -10.20 17.24 -8.95
C THR A 176 -9.99 15.81 -9.47
N PHE A 177 -10.86 15.31 -10.34
CA PHE A 177 -10.71 14.02 -11.02
C PHE A 177 -9.53 14.07 -11.98
N GLU A 178 -9.52 15.00 -12.94
CA GLU A 178 -8.42 15.09 -13.91
C GLU A 178 -7.06 15.37 -13.25
N ASP A 179 -6.99 16.32 -12.29
CA ASP A 179 -5.76 16.61 -11.54
C ASP A 179 -5.24 15.37 -10.75
N SER A 180 -6.13 14.44 -10.39
CA SER A 180 -5.79 13.19 -9.69
C SER A 180 -5.28 12.12 -10.64
N PHE A 181 -5.97 11.92 -11.77
CA PHE A 181 -5.52 10.98 -12.80
C PHE A 181 -4.21 11.45 -13.45
N GLU A 182 -4.03 12.75 -13.74
CA GLU A 182 -2.76 13.34 -14.18
C GLU A 182 -1.62 13.02 -13.18
N THR A 183 -1.89 13.10 -11.88
CA THR A 183 -0.89 12.77 -10.85
C THR A 183 -0.55 11.28 -10.85
N LEU A 184 -1.54 10.39 -10.99
CA LEU A 184 -1.31 8.94 -11.10
C LEU A 184 -0.56 8.56 -12.39
N GLU A 185 -0.92 9.17 -13.52
CA GLU A 185 -0.29 8.97 -14.83
C GLU A 185 1.19 9.35 -14.78
N ASN A 186 1.52 10.55 -14.28
CA ASN A 186 2.90 11.00 -14.11
C ASN A 186 3.70 10.07 -13.17
N LEU A 187 3.12 9.63 -12.06
CA LEU A 187 3.79 8.72 -11.12
C LEU A 187 3.97 7.30 -11.70
N SER A 188 3.03 6.82 -12.52
CA SER A 188 3.13 5.50 -13.18
C SER A 188 4.27 5.41 -14.20
N HIS A 189 4.58 6.53 -14.87
CA HIS A 189 5.73 6.67 -15.76
C HIS A 189 7.02 7.08 -15.03
N CYS A 190 6.98 7.15 -13.68
CA CYS A 190 8.07 7.59 -12.83
C CYS A 190 8.58 8.99 -13.21
N GLU A 191 7.66 9.94 -13.43
CA GLU A 191 7.90 11.34 -13.76
C GLU A 191 7.48 12.26 -12.60
N TYR A 192 8.13 12.08 -11.44
CA TYR A 192 7.84 12.84 -10.22
C TYR A 192 7.93 14.36 -10.42
N SER A 193 8.85 14.83 -11.28
CA SER A 193 8.97 16.25 -11.64
C SER A 193 7.71 16.86 -12.29
N LYS A 194 6.85 16.04 -12.91
CA LYS A 194 5.55 16.47 -13.47
C LYS A 194 4.41 16.36 -12.46
N ALA A 195 4.49 15.44 -11.50
CA ALA A 195 3.52 15.24 -10.42
C ALA A 195 3.56 16.35 -9.33
N LYS A 196 3.43 17.63 -9.75
CA LYS A 196 3.69 18.83 -8.93
C LYS A 196 2.92 18.87 -7.61
N LYS A 197 1.64 18.50 -7.63
CA LYS A 197 0.79 18.47 -6.41
C LYS A 197 1.33 17.49 -5.37
N TYR A 198 1.68 16.29 -5.81
CA TYR A 198 2.29 15.28 -4.95
C TYR A 198 3.67 15.74 -4.44
N MET A 199 4.52 16.29 -5.31
CA MET A 199 5.85 16.77 -4.93
C MET A 199 5.81 17.88 -3.86
N ASN A 200 4.91 18.86 -4.01
CA ASN A 200 4.70 19.89 -2.99
C ASN A 200 4.23 19.30 -1.65
N TYR A 201 3.31 18.33 -1.70
CA TYR A 201 2.81 17.66 -0.51
C TYR A 201 3.89 16.87 0.25
N ILE A 202 4.73 16.09 -0.44
CA ILE A 202 5.77 15.29 0.22
C ILE A 202 6.90 16.12 0.84
N GLN A 203 7.19 17.33 0.35
CA GLN A 203 8.15 18.24 0.99
C GLN A 203 7.79 18.51 2.46
N HIS A 204 6.48 18.60 2.72
CA HIS A 204 5.90 18.80 4.04
C HIS A 204 5.62 17.45 4.75
N SER A 205 5.22 16.41 4.01
CA SER A 205 4.76 15.10 4.52
C SER A 205 5.68 13.93 4.12
N TRP A 206 6.99 14.12 4.29
CA TRP A 206 8.05 13.23 3.76
C TRP A 206 8.00 11.77 4.26
N ASN A 207 7.41 11.55 5.43
CA ASN A 207 7.18 10.23 6.04
C ASN A 207 6.22 9.34 5.23
N VAL A 208 5.59 9.88 4.18
CA VAL A 208 4.87 9.08 3.17
C VAL A 208 5.82 8.23 2.34
N LEU A 209 7.00 8.76 1.96
CA LEU A 209 7.96 8.03 1.14
C LEU A 209 8.71 6.93 1.90
N THR A 210 8.83 7.05 3.23
CA THR A 210 9.44 6.01 4.07
C THR A 210 8.58 4.75 4.17
N ARG A 211 7.35 4.75 3.62
CA ARG A 211 6.49 3.56 3.44
C ARG A 211 6.90 2.70 2.24
N ASN A 212 7.76 3.20 1.35
CA ASN A 212 8.32 2.42 0.26
C ASN A 212 9.69 1.85 0.69
N PHE A 213 9.72 0.57 1.05
CA PHE A 213 10.93 -0.13 1.52
C PHE A 213 12.12 -0.08 0.55
N LYS A 214 11.89 0.16 -0.75
CA LYS A 214 12.96 0.22 -1.77
C LYS A 214 13.78 1.52 -1.70
N ILE A 215 13.21 2.59 -1.13
CA ILE A 215 13.85 3.91 -0.95
C ILE A 215 13.93 4.35 0.52
N GLN A 216 13.27 3.63 1.44
CA GLN A 216 13.16 3.98 2.86
C GLN A 216 14.49 4.30 3.50
N SER A 217 15.50 3.43 3.36
CA SER A 217 16.85 3.65 3.94
C SER A 217 17.49 4.95 3.46
N GLN A 218 17.34 5.28 2.17
CA GLN A 218 17.92 6.45 1.54
C GLN A 218 17.18 7.73 1.97
N CYS A 219 15.87 7.67 2.17
CA CYS A 219 15.07 8.77 2.75
C CYS A 219 15.39 9.03 4.22
N MET A 220 15.63 7.98 5.00
CA MET A 220 15.97 8.08 6.43
C MET A 220 17.40 8.57 6.66
N GLU A 221 18.33 8.30 5.73
CA GLU A 221 19.72 8.78 5.78
C GLU A 221 19.84 10.28 5.50
N LEU A 222 19.12 10.78 4.49
CA LEU A 222 19.08 12.21 4.15
C LEU A 222 17.71 12.55 3.53
N LYS A 223 16.88 13.25 4.29
CA LYS A 223 15.49 13.59 3.95
C LYS A 223 15.39 14.25 2.56
N GLU A 224 16.31 15.15 2.25
CA GLU A 224 16.38 15.93 1.02
C GLU A 224 16.54 15.06 -0.23
N LYS A 225 17.18 13.88 -0.14
CA LYS A 225 17.26 12.93 -1.26
C LYS A 225 15.87 12.48 -1.73
N CYS A 226 14.90 12.44 -0.83
CA CYS A 226 13.55 12.00 -1.16
C CYS A 226 12.61 13.11 -1.63
N PHE A 227 13.13 14.31 -1.92
CA PHE A 227 12.46 15.29 -2.78
C PHE A 227 13.19 15.49 -4.12
N ASP A 228 14.34 14.86 -4.31
CA ASP A 228 15.09 14.92 -5.55
C ASP A 228 14.42 14.05 -6.61
N PHE A 229 13.92 14.68 -7.66
CA PHE A 229 13.21 13.97 -8.73
C PHE A 229 14.15 13.07 -9.54
N VAL A 230 15.47 13.31 -9.58
CA VAL A 230 16.40 12.41 -10.27
C VAL A 230 16.52 11.09 -9.49
N PHE A 231 16.65 11.17 -8.16
CA PHE A 231 16.60 10.02 -7.27
C PHE A 231 15.26 9.26 -7.41
N LEU A 232 14.12 9.94 -7.27
CA LEU A 232 12.81 9.29 -7.32
C LEU A 232 12.49 8.68 -8.70
N ASN A 233 12.69 9.42 -9.79
CA ASN A 233 12.46 8.94 -11.15
C ASN A 233 13.35 7.72 -11.44
N THR A 234 14.64 7.77 -11.12
CA THR A 234 15.58 6.68 -11.40
C THR A 234 15.28 5.45 -10.53
N SER A 235 14.97 5.66 -9.25
CA SER A 235 14.65 4.57 -8.32
C SER A 235 13.36 3.85 -8.71
N CYS A 236 12.31 4.60 -9.08
CA CYS A 236 11.02 4.06 -9.50
C CYS A 236 11.14 3.21 -10.78
N LYS A 237 11.91 3.67 -11.79
CA LYS A 237 12.09 2.98 -13.09
C LYS A 237 12.85 1.65 -13.02
N ILE A 238 13.52 1.36 -11.90
CA ILE A 238 14.24 0.09 -11.69
C ILE A 238 13.28 -1.10 -11.46
N PHE A 239 12.02 -0.83 -11.11
CA PHE A 239 11.02 -1.83 -10.73
C PHE A 239 9.89 -1.91 -11.78
N PRO A 240 9.58 -3.09 -12.32
CA PRO A 240 8.58 -3.23 -13.38
C PRO A 240 7.12 -3.09 -12.91
N VAL A 241 6.84 -3.38 -11.63
CA VAL A 241 5.47 -3.37 -11.10
C VAL A 241 5.29 -2.19 -10.14
N GLN A 242 4.39 -1.28 -10.51
CA GLN A 242 4.05 -0.09 -9.72
C GLN A 242 2.74 -0.36 -8.96
N VAL A 243 2.81 -0.42 -7.64
CA VAL A 243 1.65 -0.62 -6.76
C VAL A 243 1.22 0.73 -6.19
N PHE A 244 -0.05 1.09 -6.39
CA PHE A 244 -0.66 2.32 -5.90
C PHE A 244 -1.69 1.99 -4.83
N LYS A 245 -1.54 2.55 -3.63
CA LYS A 245 -2.59 2.49 -2.60
C LYS A 245 -3.48 3.72 -2.72
N LEU A 246 -4.77 3.54 -3.03
CA LEU A 246 -5.71 4.62 -3.30
C LEU A 246 -6.88 4.57 -2.32
N THR A 247 -6.79 5.40 -1.29
CA THR A 247 -7.81 5.59 -0.24
C THR A 247 -8.92 6.59 -0.59
N ARG A 248 -8.73 7.32 -1.71
CA ARG A 248 -9.57 8.46 -2.14
C ARG A 248 -10.23 8.24 -3.50
N ILE A 249 -9.88 7.15 -4.20
CA ILE A 249 -10.59 6.71 -5.41
C ILE A 249 -11.58 5.62 -5.00
N ARG A 250 -12.84 5.87 -5.31
CA ARG A 250 -14.00 5.03 -5.00
C ARG A 250 -14.39 4.16 -6.20
N GLY A 251 -15.30 3.19 -6.00
CA GLY A 251 -15.66 2.20 -7.03
C GLY A 251 -16.12 2.83 -8.35
N GLN A 252 -16.83 3.95 -8.29
CA GLN A 252 -17.30 4.72 -9.45
C GLN A 252 -16.20 5.19 -10.43
N ALA A 253 -14.95 5.27 -9.97
CA ALA A 253 -13.78 5.67 -10.78
C ALA A 253 -12.81 4.50 -11.04
N ALA A 254 -13.17 3.27 -10.66
CA ALA A 254 -12.38 2.07 -10.88
C ALA A 254 -12.26 1.72 -12.38
N GLU A 255 -13.33 1.89 -13.16
CA GLU A 255 -13.31 1.61 -14.60
C GLU A 255 -12.33 2.53 -15.35
N GLU A 256 -12.18 3.78 -14.90
CA GLU A 256 -11.25 4.74 -15.51
C GLU A 256 -9.78 4.36 -15.29
N LEU A 257 -9.45 3.76 -14.14
CA LEU A 257 -8.10 3.24 -13.91
C LEU A 257 -7.73 2.13 -14.90
N LEU A 258 -8.68 1.25 -15.26
CA LEU A 258 -8.42 0.21 -16.25
C LEU A 258 -8.35 0.78 -17.68
N LYS A 259 -9.06 1.89 -17.97
CA LYS A 259 -9.01 2.60 -19.26
C LYS A 259 -7.69 3.36 -19.48
N ARG A 260 -7.28 4.20 -18.53
CA ARG A 260 -6.06 5.04 -18.69
C ARG A 260 -4.78 4.27 -18.50
N PHE A 261 -4.79 3.23 -17.67
CA PHE A 261 -3.61 2.44 -17.35
C PHE A 261 -3.73 1.05 -17.97
N SER A 262 -3.29 0.90 -19.23
CA SER A 262 -3.14 -0.42 -19.85
C SER A 262 -2.30 -1.35 -18.97
N ASN A 263 -2.52 -2.67 -19.06
CA ASN A 263 -1.79 -3.66 -18.27
C ASN A 263 -1.91 -3.46 -16.74
N SER A 264 -3.07 -2.99 -16.28
CA SER A 264 -3.37 -2.81 -14.86
C SER A 264 -4.24 -3.92 -14.27
N LYS A 265 -4.14 -4.08 -12.95
CA LYS A 265 -5.09 -4.83 -12.12
C LYS A 265 -5.58 -3.98 -10.95
N ILE A 266 -6.83 -4.16 -10.56
CA ILE A 266 -7.44 -3.54 -9.37
C ILE A 266 -7.60 -4.61 -8.30
N ILE A 267 -7.22 -4.25 -7.07
CA ILE A 267 -7.50 -5.02 -5.86
C ILE A 267 -8.42 -4.13 -5.01
N TYR A 268 -9.73 -4.41 -5.02
CA TYR A 268 -10.66 -3.74 -4.14
C TYR A 268 -10.65 -4.40 -2.75
N LEU A 269 -10.24 -3.63 -1.74
CA LEU A 269 -9.97 -4.10 -0.40
C LEU A 269 -11.05 -3.62 0.57
N VAL A 270 -11.93 -4.54 0.96
CA VAL A 270 -12.98 -4.29 1.96
C VAL A 270 -12.47 -4.71 3.34
N ARG A 271 -12.86 -3.97 4.38
CA ARG A 271 -12.71 -4.40 5.77
C ARG A 271 -14.06 -4.31 6.46
N ASP A 272 -14.26 -5.17 7.47
CA ASP A 272 -15.42 -5.07 8.37
C ASP A 272 -15.68 -3.61 8.80
N PRO A 273 -16.86 -3.04 8.54
CA PRO A 273 -17.16 -1.64 8.82
C PRO A 273 -17.09 -1.30 10.32
N ARG A 274 -17.34 -2.25 11.23
CA ARG A 274 -17.15 -2.06 12.68
C ARG A 274 -15.68 -1.81 13.01
N ALA A 275 -14.79 -2.57 12.39
CA ALA A 275 -13.34 -2.45 12.59
C ALA A 275 -12.76 -1.19 11.91
N ILE A 276 -13.38 -0.72 10.82
CA ILE A 276 -13.11 0.61 10.24
C ILE A 276 -13.55 1.70 11.22
N TYR A 277 -14.83 1.70 11.64
CA TYR A 277 -15.42 2.70 12.54
C TYR A 277 -14.69 2.78 13.89
N SER A 278 -14.53 1.65 14.59
CA SER A 278 -13.77 1.56 15.85
C SER A 278 -12.32 2.06 15.71
N SER A 279 -11.73 1.97 14.51
CA SER A 279 -10.41 2.55 14.24
C SER A 279 -10.45 4.03 13.85
N ARG A 280 -11.57 4.58 13.36
CA ARG A 280 -11.76 6.01 13.06
C ARG A 280 -12.01 6.81 14.33
N MET A 281 -12.82 6.29 15.24
CA MET A 281 -13.09 6.89 16.56
C MET A 281 -11.85 7.06 17.46
N LYS A 282 -10.72 6.45 17.09
CA LYS A 282 -9.43 6.52 17.79
C LYS A 282 -8.43 7.49 17.15
N VAL A 283 -8.82 8.27 16.14
CA VAL A 283 -7.92 9.21 15.43
C VAL A 283 -8.55 10.61 15.26
N GLY A 284 -7.81 11.64 15.61
CA GLY A 284 -8.32 13.02 15.67
C GLY A 284 -8.77 13.63 14.33
N TRP A 285 -8.36 13.08 13.18
CA TRP A 285 -8.83 13.53 11.87
C TRP A 285 -10.24 13.04 11.52
N CYS A 286 -10.82 12.10 12.27
CA CYS A 286 -12.16 11.58 12.04
C CYS A 286 -13.06 11.73 13.28
N PRO A 287 -13.45 12.96 13.65
CA PRO A 287 -14.36 13.17 14.76
C PRO A 287 -15.76 12.64 14.43
N ALA A 288 -16.52 12.25 15.46
CA ALA A 288 -17.81 11.56 15.33
C ALA A 288 -18.82 12.29 14.43
N GLN A 289 -18.84 13.62 14.50
CA GLN A 289 -19.72 14.52 13.76
C GLN A 289 -19.30 14.79 12.31
N SER A 290 -18.16 14.24 11.86
CA SER A 290 -17.69 14.37 10.46
C SER A 290 -18.28 13.27 9.56
N PRO A 291 -18.30 13.47 8.22
CA PRO A 291 -18.78 12.44 7.29
C PRO A 291 -18.08 11.09 7.43
N CYS A 292 -16.76 11.06 7.72
CA CYS A 292 -16.04 9.79 7.89
C CYS A 292 -16.38 9.07 9.21
N GLY A 293 -16.92 9.79 10.20
CA GLY A 293 -17.42 9.27 11.48
C GLY A 293 -18.86 8.79 11.43
N ASN A 294 -19.57 9.02 10.31
CA ASN A 294 -20.95 8.56 10.14
C ASN A 294 -20.99 7.10 9.63
N THR A 295 -21.45 6.18 10.48
CA THR A 295 -21.53 4.74 10.18
C THR A 295 -22.46 4.43 9.00
N SER A 296 -23.57 5.15 8.86
CA SER A 296 -24.53 4.95 7.77
C SER A 296 -23.95 5.39 6.42
N LEU A 297 -23.22 6.51 6.38
CA LEU A 297 -22.48 6.94 5.19
C LEU A 297 -21.42 5.89 4.82
N LEU A 298 -20.59 5.46 5.78
CA LEU A 298 -19.60 4.39 5.57
C LEU A 298 -20.21 3.09 5.01
N CYS A 299 -21.39 2.68 5.49
CA CYS A 299 -22.05 1.47 5.01
C CYS A 299 -22.56 1.63 3.58
N ASN A 300 -23.29 2.72 3.29
CA ASN A 300 -23.78 3.03 1.93
C ASN A 300 -22.62 3.14 0.93
N ASP A 301 -21.51 3.74 1.35
CA ASP A 301 -20.28 3.90 0.60
C ASP A 301 -19.65 2.57 0.20
N LEU A 302 -19.54 1.62 1.14
CA LEU A 302 -18.99 0.30 0.88
C LEU A 302 -19.92 -0.55 0.00
N GLU A 303 -21.25 -0.47 0.20
CA GLU A 303 -22.23 -1.12 -0.68
C GLU A 303 -22.16 -0.58 -2.11
N LYS A 304 -22.09 0.75 -2.29
CA LYS A 304 -21.99 1.39 -3.61
C LYS A 304 -20.70 0.94 -4.30
N ASP A 305 -19.56 1.05 -3.62
CA ASP A 305 -18.28 0.59 -4.18
C ASP A 305 -18.34 -0.89 -4.58
N LEU A 306 -18.91 -1.76 -3.73
CA LEU A 306 -19.07 -3.18 -4.03
C LEU A 306 -19.95 -3.43 -5.26
N ALA A 307 -21.02 -2.66 -5.46
CA ALA A 307 -21.87 -2.77 -6.64
C ALA A 307 -21.13 -2.36 -7.93
N GLU A 308 -20.41 -1.25 -7.91
CA GLU A 308 -19.58 -0.77 -9.03
C GLU A 308 -18.46 -1.78 -9.36
N ILE A 309 -17.75 -2.26 -8.34
CA ILE A 309 -16.65 -3.22 -8.48
C ILE A 309 -17.15 -4.58 -8.98
N ARG A 310 -18.29 -5.09 -8.48
CA ARG A 310 -18.92 -6.32 -9.02
C ARG A 310 -19.31 -6.15 -10.48
N THR A 311 -19.86 -4.99 -10.85
CA THR A 311 -20.22 -4.66 -12.25
C THR A 311 -18.98 -4.62 -13.15
N LEU A 312 -17.89 -4.01 -12.69
CA LEU A 312 -16.63 -3.97 -13.41
C LEU A 312 -15.96 -5.35 -13.51
N GLN A 313 -16.00 -6.14 -12.43
CA GLN A 313 -15.48 -7.51 -12.40
C GLN A 313 -16.26 -8.44 -13.35
N ALA A 314 -17.57 -8.24 -13.52
CA ALA A 314 -18.34 -8.96 -14.54
C ALA A 314 -17.93 -8.61 -15.98
N LYS A 315 -17.47 -7.37 -16.23
CA LYS A 315 -16.93 -6.95 -17.54
C LYS A 315 -15.47 -7.38 -17.76
N GLN A 316 -14.65 -7.39 -16.71
CA GLN A 316 -13.18 -7.52 -16.79
C GLN A 316 -12.61 -8.39 -15.66
N ALA A 317 -13.10 -9.63 -15.55
CA ALA A 317 -12.81 -10.53 -14.43
C ALA A 317 -11.31 -10.79 -14.17
N GLN A 318 -10.47 -10.81 -15.21
CA GLN A 318 -9.02 -11.02 -15.09
C GLN A 318 -8.27 -9.79 -14.52
N ASN A 319 -8.89 -8.61 -14.56
CA ASN A 319 -8.30 -7.34 -14.15
C ASN A 319 -8.75 -6.89 -12.75
N VAL A 320 -9.85 -7.43 -12.22
CA VAL A 320 -10.44 -6.97 -10.94
C VAL A 320 -10.53 -8.10 -9.94
N LEU A 321 -9.83 -7.94 -8.81
CA LEU A 321 -9.90 -8.81 -7.65
C LEU A 321 -10.58 -8.07 -6.49
N THR A 322 -11.49 -8.75 -5.79
CA THR A 322 -12.08 -8.27 -4.54
C THR A 322 -11.54 -9.10 -3.38
N GLY A 323 -11.10 -8.45 -2.30
CA GLY A 323 -10.57 -9.13 -1.11
C GLY A 323 -11.07 -8.50 0.19
N MET A 324 -11.47 -9.33 1.15
CA MET A 324 -11.97 -8.87 2.46
C MET A 324 -10.95 -9.12 3.58
N LEU A 325 -10.52 -8.05 4.24
CA LEU A 325 -9.77 -8.10 5.50
C LEU A 325 -10.74 -8.16 6.67
N MET A 326 -10.99 -9.36 7.19
CA MET A 326 -11.73 -9.52 8.44
C MET A 326 -10.79 -9.32 9.63
N SER A 327 -11.22 -8.50 10.60
CA SER A 327 -10.56 -8.48 11.91
C SER A 327 -10.85 -9.81 12.60
N ARG A 328 -9.86 -10.39 13.28
CA ARG A 328 -10.16 -11.33 14.38
C ARG A 328 -10.89 -10.60 15.49
N ASN A 329 -11.68 -11.34 16.27
CA ASN A 329 -12.37 -10.93 17.50
C ASN A 329 -11.59 -9.86 18.27
N ILE A 330 -12.28 -8.79 18.65
CA ILE A 330 -11.89 -7.86 19.72
C ILE A 330 -12.58 -8.35 20.99
#